data_AF-A0A3N5MFM6-F1
#
_entry.id   AF-A0A3N5MFM6-F1
#
_cell.length_a   1.000
_cell.length_b   1.000
_cell.length_c   1.000
_cell.angle_alpha   90.00
_cell.angle_beta   90.00
_cell.angle_gamma   90.00
#
_symmetry.space_group_name_H-M   'P 1'
#
loop_
_entity.id
_entity.type
_entity.pdbx_description
1 polymer ?
#
loop_
_entity_poly.entity_id
_entity_poly.type
_entity_poly.pdbx_seq_one_letter_code
_entity_poly.pdbx_strand_id
1 'polypeptide(L)'
;MMTGKEDLLTALGEAFLMEKGTKIFYSEAAEKAVNADARKTFNYLAEWEGTHMDYILTLYKGILEDWGVVTFEEFKERAETSTTEAGIPLKELEGKIENYCITDEMGAL
;
A
#
# COMPACT_ATOMS: atom_id res chain seq x y z
N MET A 1 -4.76 19.28 -6.72
CA MET A 1 -4.88 18.07 -7.57
C MET A 1 -3.52 17.89 -8.21
N MET A 2 -2.93 16.69 -8.11
CA MET A 2 -1.59 16.41 -8.65
C MET A 2 -1.53 16.75 -10.14
N THR A 3 -0.48 17.45 -10.56
CA THR A 3 -0.30 17.95 -11.92
C THR A 3 0.74 17.16 -12.72
N GLY A 4 1.51 16.31 -12.05
CA GLY A 4 2.63 15.54 -12.63
C GLY A 4 3.87 16.39 -12.85
N LYS A 5 3.94 17.59 -12.26
CA LYS A 5 5.07 18.55 -12.36
C LYS A 5 5.70 18.86 -11.01
N GLU A 6 5.22 18.22 -9.95
CA GLU A 6 5.74 18.34 -8.61
C GLU A 6 7.19 17.83 -8.57
N ASP A 7 8.03 18.46 -7.75
CA ASP A 7 9.31 17.85 -7.41
C ASP A 7 9.07 16.58 -6.56
N LEU A 8 10.10 15.73 -6.46
CA LEU A 8 9.97 14.43 -5.82
C LEU A 8 9.55 14.52 -4.34
N LEU A 9 10.00 15.55 -3.61
CA LEU A 9 9.64 15.76 -2.22
C LEU A 9 8.18 16.19 -2.08
N THR A 10 7.71 17.06 -2.97
CA THR A 10 6.31 17.51 -3.03
C THR A 10 5.40 16.33 -3.36
N ALA A 11 5.75 15.53 -4.37
CA ALA A 11 4.99 14.34 -4.76
C ALA A 11 4.88 13.31 -3.61
N LEU A 12 5.99 13.05 -2.90
CA LEU A 12 5.97 12.17 -1.72
C LEU A 12 5.15 12.76 -0.56
N GLY A 13 5.20 14.08 -0.36
CA GLY A 13 4.37 14.77 0.62
C GLY A 13 2.87 14.64 0.32
N GLU A 14 2.47 14.80 -0.95
CA GLU A 14 1.09 14.62 -1.39
C GLU A 14 0.64 13.17 -1.24
N ALA A 15 1.47 12.20 -1.60
CA ALA A 15 1.19 10.77 -1.38
C ALA A 15 0.97 10.46 0.10
N PHE A 16 1.82 10.96 1.00
CA PHE A 16 1.65 10.77 2.44
C PHE A 16 0.31 11.32 2.95
N LEU A 17 -0.11 12.49 2.45
CA LEU A 17 -1.39 13.09 2.83
C LEU A 17 -2.59 12.28 2.31
N MET A 18 -2.47 11.68 1.12
CA MET A 18 -3.47 10.76 0.58
C MET A 18 -3.63 9.54 1.48
N GLU A 19 -2.55 8.84 1.83
CA GLU A 19 -2.62 7.66 2.70
C GLU A 19 -3.14 8.00 4.10
N LYS A 20 -2.75 9.15 4.64
CA LYS A 20 -3.31 9.64 5.91
C LYS A 20 -4.83 9.84 5.82
N GLY A 21 -5.32 10.42 4.72
CA GLY A 21 -6.75 10.60 4.48
C GLY A 21 -7.49 9.25 4.39
N THR A 22 -6.94 8.31 3.62
CA THR A 22 -7.49 6.96 3.45
C THR A 22 -7.51 6.18 4.77
N LYS A 23 -6.44 6.27 5.57
CA LYS A 23 -6.37 5.68 6.91
C LYS A 23 -7.47 6.19 7.84
N ILE A 24 -7.70 7.50 7.85
CA ILE A 24 -8.77 8.12 8.64
C ILE A 24 -10.12 7.59 8.19
N PHE A 25 -10.36 7.56 6.87
CA PHE A 25 -11.60 7.02 6.31
C PHE A 25 -11.86 5.57 6.75
N TYR A 26 -10.87 4.67 6.63
CA TYR A 26 -11.03 3.29 7.05
C TYR A 26 -11.20 3.14 8.56
N SER A 27 -10.51 3.94 9.36
CA SER A 27 -10.68 3.95 10.82
C SER A 27 -12.12 4.32 11.20
N GLU A 28 -12.67 5.38 10.61
CA GLU A 28 -14.07 5.77 10.82
C GLU A 28 -15.07 4.73 10.30
N ALA A 29 -14.78 4.09 9.17
CA ALA A 29 -15.61 3.02 8.63
C ALA A 29 -15.65 1.80 9.58
N ALA A 30 -14.51 1.44 10.18
CA ALA A 30 -14.42 0.39 11.19
C ALA A 30 -15.25 0.72 12.44
N GLU A 31 -15.21 1.96 12.92
CA GLU A 31 -16.03 2.40 14.07
C GLU A 31 -17.53 2.23 13.80
N LYS A 32 -17.98 2.63 12.59
CA LYS A 32 -19.38 2.62 12.16
C LYS A 32 -19.89 1.23 11.74
N ALA A 33 -19.00 0.29 11.44
CA ALA A 33 -19.36 -1.04 10.95
C ALA A 33 -20.13 -1.85 12.01
N VAL A 34 -21.35 -2.29 11.71
CA VAL A 34 -22.15 -3.16 12.60
C VAL A 34 -21.70 -4.62 12.51
N ASN A 35 -21.37 -5.07 11.29
CA ASN A 35 -20.85 -6.42 11.06
C ASN A 35 -19.40 -6.53 11.55
N ALA A 36 -19.09 -7.58 12.30
CA ALA A 36 -17.78 -7.79 12.92
C ALA A 36 -16.67 -8.04 11.89
N ASP A 37 -16.97 -8.77 10.80
CA ASP A 37 -16.01 -9.04 9.74
C ASP A 37 -15.69 -7.76 8.96
N ALA A 38 -16.69 -6.96 8.63
CA ALA A 38 -16.49 -5.66 7.99
C ALA A 38 -15.64 -4.71 8.86
N ARG A 39 -15.90 -4.66 10.17
CA ARG A 39 -15.07 -3.91 11.13
C ARG A 39 -13.62 -4.36 11.10
N LYS A 40 -13.41 -5.68 11.10
CA LYS A 40 -12.07 -6.28 11.05
C LYS A 40 -11.36 -5.93 9.74
N THR A 41 -12.04 -6.03 8.61
CA THR A 41 -11.49 -5.65 7.29
C THR A 41 -11.08 -4.18 7.25
N PHE A 42 -11.93 -3.26 7.69
CA PHE A 42 -11.57 -1.83 7.71
C PHE A 42 -10.40 -1.52 8.63
N ASN A 43 -10.29 -2.20 9.78
CA ASN A 43 -9.12 -2.06 10.65
C ASN A 43 -7.84 -2.52 9.94
N TYR A 44 -7.87 -3.66 9.25
CA TYR A 44 -6.71 -4.12 8.48
C TYR A 44 -6.31 -3.14 7.38
N LEU A 45 -7.28 -2.60 6.64
CA LEU A 45 -7.00 -1.60 5.61
C LEU A 45 -6.38 -0.33 6.21
N ALA A 46 -6.88 0.15 7.36
CA ALA A 46 -6.27 1.28 8.08
C ALA A 46 -4.84 1.01 8.57
N GLU A 47 -4.52 -0.24 8.92
CA GLU A 47 -3.16 -0.67 9.27
C GLU A 47 -2.22 -0.66 8.06
N TRP A 48 -2.68 -1.12 6.89
CA TRP A 48 -1.92 -1.07 5.64
C TRP A 48 -1.55 0.35 5.24
N GLU A 49 -2.50 1.29 5.30
CA GLU A 49 -2.18 2.70 5.01
C GLU A 49 -1.16 3.27 6.00
N GLY A 50 -1.11 2.78 7.24
CA GLY A 50 -0.03 3.10 8.16
C GLY A 50 1.34 2.66 7.67
N THR A 51 1.43 1.44 7.13
CA THR A 51 2.66 0.88 6.56
C THR A 51 3.08 1.66 5.31
N HIS A 52 2.14 2.07 4.46
CA HIS A 52 2.41 2.93 3.31
C HIS A 52 2.96 4.29 3.73
N MET A 53 2.35 4.92 4.75
CA MET A 53 2.84 6.19 5.31
C MET A 53 4.30 6.08 5.81
N ASP A 54 4.64 5.01 6.53
CA ASP A 54 6.00 4.78 7.04
C ASP A 54 7.01 4.57 5.89
N TYR A 55 6.60 3.86 4.83
CA TYR A 55 7.41 3.68 3.63
C TYR A 55 7.66 5.01 2.90
N ILE A 56 6.61 5.80 2.67
CA ILE A 56 6.73 7.12 2.03
C ILE A 56 7.63 8.05 2.86
N LEU A 57 7.50 8.03 4.19
CA LEU A 57 8.36 8.82 5.08
C LEU A 57 9.83 8.39 4.97
N THR A 58 10.08 7.08 4.86
CA THR A 58 11.43 6.54 4.62
C THR A 58 12.02 7.08 3.33
N LEU A 59 11.26 7.04 2.23
CA LEU A 59 11.70 7.57 0.93
C LEU A 59 11.98 9.08 0.99
N TYR A 60 11.09 9.84 1.63
CA TYR A 60 11.23 11.28 1.80
C TYR A 60 12.53 11.63 2.53
N LYS A 61 12.84 10.93 3.63
CA LYS A 61 14.09 11.10 4.37
C LYS A 61 15.30 10.71 3.52
N GLY A 62 15.22 9.62 2.77
CA GLY A 62 16.33 9.17 1.93
C GLY A 62 16.75 10.18 0.85
N ILE A 63 15.80 10.98 0.35
CA ILE A 63 16.11 12.07 -0.59
C ILE A 63 16.75 13.25 0.14
N LEU A 64 16.26 13.62 1.33
CA LEU A 64 16.84 14.71 2.12
C LEU A 64 18.26 14.40 2.62
N GLU A 65 18.52 13.15 2.95
CA GLU A 65 19.81 12.67 3.47
C GLU A 65 20.74 12.11 2.37
N ASP A 66 20.33 12.21 1.10
CA ASP A 66 21.08 11.76 -0.08
C ASP A 66 21.59 10.30 0.04
N TRP A 67 20.71 9.38 0.38
CA TRP A 67 21.03 7.93 0.49
C TRP A 67 21.39 7.28 -0.86
N GLY A 68 21.46 8.05 -1.95
CA GLY A 68 21.70 7.57 -3.31
C GLY A 68 20.41 7.07 -3.96
N VAL A 69 19.79 7.93 -4.77
CA VAL A 69 18.64 7.54 -5.60
C VAL A 69 19.17 6.77 -6.82
N VAL A 70 18.75 5.51 -6.96
CA VAL A 70 19.02 4.71 -8.16
C VAL A 70 17.94 4.97 -9.21
N THR A 71 18.26 4.68 -10.47
CA THR A 71 17.25 4.72 -11.54
C THR A 71 16.18 3.65 -11.34
N PHE A 72 15.00 3.82 -11.95
CA PHE A 72 13.92 2.82 -11.86
C PHE A 72 14.36 1.46 -12.43
N GLU A 73 15.18 1.47 -13.48
CA GLU A 73 15.72 0.28 -14.14
C GLU A 73 16.69 -0.47 -13.22
N GLU A 74 17.61 0.25 -12.57
CA GLU A 74 18.50 -0.35 -11.56
C GLU A 74 17.73 -0.86 -10.34
N PHE A 75 16.70 -0.13 -9.91
CA PHE A 75 15.80 -0.58 -8.85
C PHE A 75 15.12 -1.90 -9.24
N LYS A 76 14.55 -1.97 -10.45
CA LYS A 76 13.82 -3.13 -10.96
C LYS A 76 14.69 -4.38 -11.05
N GLU A 77 15.96 -4.24 -11.44
CA GLU A 77 16.90 -5.36 -11.49
C GLU A 77 17.29 -5.89 -10.11
N ARG A 78 17.28 -5.03 -9.08
CA ARG A 78 17.67 -5.37 -7.70
C ARG A 78 16.49 -5.79 -6.82
N ALA A 79 15.27 -5.40 -7.17
CA ALA A 79 14.08 -5.65 -6.38
C ALA A 79 13.72 -7.14 -6.42
N GLU A 80 13.99 -7.86 -5.33
CA GLU A 80 13.47 -9.21 -5.13
C GLU A 80 12.01 -9.13 -4.66
N THR A 81 11.08 -9.68 -5.44
CA THR A 81 9.68 -9.81 -5.03
C THR A 81 9.46 -11.20 -4.43
N SER A 82 9.36 -11.27 -3.10
CA SER A 82 9.15 -12.54 -2.39
C SER A 82 7.83 -12.62 -1.63
N THR A 83 7.22 -11.47 -1.31
CA THR A 83 6.00 -11.36 -0.49
C THR A 83 5.06 -10.28 -1.04
N THR A 84 3.76 -10.40 -0.76
CA THR A 84 2.79 -9.32 -0.99
C THR A 84 2.84 -8.26 0.10
N GLU A 85 2.10 -7.17 -0.10
CA GLU A 85 1.85 -6.13 0.91
C GLU A 85 1.33 -6.71 2.23
N ALA A 86 0.47 -7.73 2.15
CA ALA A 86 -0.04 -8.46 3.32
C ALA A 86 1.01 -9.37 3.99
N GLY A 87 2.28 -9.34 3.55
CA GLY A 87 3.36 -10.19 4.03
C GLY A 87 3.24 -11.66 3.60
N ILE A 88 2.35 -11.97 2.65
CA ILE A 88 2.12 -13.35 2.20
C ILE A 88 3.18 -13.70 1.16
N PRO A 89 3.98 -14.77 1.34
CA PRO A 89 4.93 -15.20 0.33
C PRO A 89 4.27 -15.53 -1.01
N LEU A 90 4.83 -15.07 -2.13
CA LEU A 90 4.24 -15.30 -3.45
C LEU A 90 4.04 -16.79 -3.76
N LYS A 91 4.98 -17.64 -3.32
CA LYS A 91 4.89 -19.10 -3.44
C LYS A 91 3.66 -19.71 -2.76
N GLU A 92 3.16 -19.08 -1.69
CA GLU A 92 1.94 -19.54 -1.01
C GLU A 92 0.66 -19.14 -1.77
N LEU A 93 0.73 -18.12 -2.64
CA LEU A 93 -0.39 -17.64 -3.43
C LEU A 93 -0.53 -18.37 -4.76
N GLU A 94 0.59 -18.81 -5.36
CA GLU A 94 0.61 -19.59 -6.60
C GLU A 94 -0.33 -20.81 -6.53
N GLY A 95 -0.32 -21.57 -5.42
CA GLY A 95 -1.21 -22.73 -5.24
C GLY A 95 -2.66 -22.41 -4.84
N LYS A 96 -2.97 -21.17 -4.46
CA LYS A 96 -4.33 -20.75 -4.04
C LYS A 96 -5.16 -20.22 -5.20
N ILE A 97 -4.53 -19.55 -6.17
CA ILE A 97 -5.22 -19.01 -7.35
C ILE A 97 -5.77 -20.13 -8.24
N GLU A 98 -5.07 -21.25 -8.37
CA GLU A 98 -5.51 -22.39 -9.19
C GLU A 98 -6.83 -23.04 -8.71
N ASN A 99 -7.21 -22.83 -7.44
CA ASN A 99 -8.41 -23.41 -6.83
C ASN A 99 -9.58 -22.43 -6.68
N TYR A 100 -9.38 -21.14 -7.00
CA TYR A 100 -10.42 -20.12 -6.93
C TYR A 100 -10.95 -19.79 -8.32
N CYS A 101 -12.18 -20.20 -8.61
CA CYS A 101 -12.88 -19.77 -9.81
C CYS A 101 -13.50 -18.38 -9.54
N ILE A 102 -12.78 -17.31 -9.88
CA ILE A 102 -13.32 -15.95 -9.80
C ILE A 102 -14.33 -15.79 -10.95
N THR A 103 -15.62 -15.87 -10.63
CA THR A 103 -16.69 -15.83 -11.63
C THR A 103 -17.16 -14.42 -11.97
N ASP A 104 -16.99 -13.46 -11.05
CA ASP A 104 -17.31 -12.04 -11.21
C ASP A 104 -16.61 -11.17 -10.15
N GLU A 105 -16.81 -9.84 -10.19
CA GLU A 105 -16.25 -8.87 -9.25
C GLU A 105 -16.62 -9.14 -7.78
N MET A 106 -17.78 -9.77 -7.53
CA MET A 106 -18.19 -10.15 -6.16
C MET A 106 -17.50 -11.43 -5.69
N GLY A 107 -17.04 -12.29 -6.59
CA GLY A 107 -16.21 -13.46 -6.27
C GLY A 107 -14.73 -13.13 -6.04
N ALA A 108 -14.31 -11.88 -6.27
CA ALA A 108 -12.93 -11.40 -6.13
C ALA A 108 -12.68 -10.59 -4.84
N LEU A 109 -13.74 -10.12 -4.18
CA LEU A 109 -13.72 -9.38 -2.91
C LEU A 109 -13.90 -10.33 -1.72
#